data_AF-A0A317H6X3-F1
#
_entry.id   AF-A0A317H6X3-F1
#
_cell.length_a   1.000
_cell.length_b   1.000
_cell.length_c   1.000
_cell.angle_alpha   90.00
_cell.angle_beta   90.00
_cell.angle_gamma   90.00
#
_symmetry.space_group_name_H-M   'P 1'
#
loop_
_entity.id
_entity.type
_entity.pdbx_description
1 polymer ?
#
loop_
_entity_poly.entity_id
_entity_poly.type
_entity_poly.pdbx_seq_one_letter_code
_entity_poly.pdbx_strand_id
1 'polypeptide(L)'
;MFWVFILICLMLLWGVVSRGAGMGKEPEYSYSDLLDKIEAGQVQDVTIQGTELHGHLKASPKEQFHVTIPANTDSLTKDLHANKVNTTLKDPQSNLLLPILFNVGPFVLIGAIWFFMLRQMQSGGNKALSFGKSRARLLSMQQKKVTFKDVAGVDEAKEELKEIIEYLREPQKFQKLGGRIPKGVLLVGPPGTGKTLLARAVAGEANVPFFSISGSDFVEMFVGVGASRVRDLFEQGKKNAPCIIFIDEIDAVGRHRGAGLGGGHDEREQTLNQLLVEMDGFESNDGVILVAATNRPDVLDPALLRPGRFDRRVVVG
;
A
#
# COMPACT_ATOMS: atom_id res chain seq x y z
N MET A 1 1.85 -14.23 -4.14
CA MET A 1 0.69 -15.12 -3.88
C MET A 1 -0.60 -14.65 -4.55
N PHE A 2 -1.05 -13.40 -4.35
CA PHE A 2 -2.28 -12.86 -4.94
C PHE A 2 -2.32 -12.90 -6.49
N TRP A 3 -1.27 -12.40 -7.16
CA TRP A 3 -1.17 -12.41 -8.62
C TRP A 3 -1.13 -13.81 -9.23
N VAL A 4 -0.58 -14.79 -8.52
CA VAL A 4 -0.52 -16.19 -8.95
C VAL A 4 -1.91 -16.81 -8.93
N PHE A 5 -2.73 -16.48 -7.93
CA PHE A 5 -4.11 -16.94 -7.84
C PHE A 5 -5.00 -16.40 -8.98
N ILE A 6 -4.85 -15.11 -9.32
CA ILE A 6 -5.57 -14.49 -10.44
C ILE A 6 -5.19 -15.15 -11.77
N LEU A 7 -3.89 -15.42 -11.99
CA LEU A 7 -3.40 -16.09 -13.20
C LEU A 7 -3.97 -17.50 -13.34
N ILE A 8 -4.05 -18.26 -12.24
CA ILE A 8 -4.64 -19.61 -12.23
C ILE A 8 -6.14 -19.55 -12.55
N CYS A 9 -6.89 -18.60 -11.97
CA CYS A 9 -8.31 -18.44 -12.27
C CYS A 9 -8.55 -18.08 -13.75
N LEU A 10 -7.76 -17.17 -14.32
CA LEU A 10 -7.85 -16.82 -15.75
C LEU A 10 -7.51 -18.00 -16.66
N MET A 11 -6.51 -18.80 -16.29
CA MET A 11 -6.12 -20.00 -17.05
C MET A 11 -7.23 -21.08 -17.02
N LEU A 12 -7.89 -21.27 -15.87
CA LEU A 12 -9.03 -22.17 -15.76
C LEU A 12 -10.24 -21.68 -16.58
N LEU A 13 -10.49 -20.38 -16.57
CA LEU A 13 -11.59 -19.76 -17.34
C LEU A 13 -11.33 -19.87 -18.84
N TRP A 14 -10.10 -19.64 -19.29
CA TRP A 14 -9.67 -19.91 -20.66
C TRP A 14 -9.85 -21.38 -21.05
N GLY A 15 -9.54 -22.31 -20.14
CA GLY A 15 -9.76 -23.75 -20.37
C GLY A 15 -11.23 -24.14 -20.55
N VAL A 16 -12.15 -23.47 -19.85
CA VAL A 16 -13.59 -23.71 -19.97
C VAL A 16 -14.14 -23.06 -21.24
N VAL A 17 -13.75 -21.83 -21.54
CA VAL A 17 -14.18 -21.11 -22.76
C VAL A 17 -13.66 -21.76 -24.03
N SER A 18 -12.40 -22.20 -24.04
CA SER A 18 -11.82 -22.92 -25.20
C SER A 18 -12.45 -24.30 -25.40
N ARG A 19 -12.90 -24.98 -24.33
CA ARG A 19 -13.70 -26.21 -24.45
C ARG A 19 -15.11 -25.96 -24.96
N GLY A 20 -15.74 -24.83 -24.62
CA GLY A 20 -17.02 -24.41 -25.21
C GLY A 20 -16.91 -23.98 -26.67
N ALA A 21 -15.75 -23.47 -27.09
CA ALA A 21 -15.45 -23.11 -28.48
C ALA A 21 -14.96 -24.30 -29.35
N GLY A 22 -14.88 -25.51 -28.77
CA GLY A 22 -14.32 -26.70 -29.38
C GLY A 22 -15.32 -27.72 -29.93
N MET A 23 -16.61 -27.38 -30.08
CA MET A 23 -17.48 -28.15 -30.98
C MET A 23 -17.02 -27.82 -32.40
N GLY A 24 -16.26 -28.75 -33.00
CA GLY A 24 -15.81 -28.63 -34.37
C GLY A 24 -16.99 -28.28 -35.27
N LYS A 25 -16.79 -27.34 -36.19
CA LYS A 25 -17.76 -27.07 -37.25
C LYS A 25 -17.90 -28.35 -38.07
N GLU A 26 -18.91 -29.15 -37.77
CA GLU A 26 -19.33 -30.23 -38.65
C GLU A 26 -19.63 -29.61 -40.02
N PRO A 27 -19.15 -30.20 -41.13
CA PRO A 27 -19.48 -29.69 -42.46
C PRO A 27 -21.01 -29.70 -42.63
N GLU A 28 -21.56 -28.50 -42.83
CA GLU A 28 -22.98 -28.28 -43.09
C GLU A 28 -23.23 -28.53 -44.58
N TYR A 29 -24.02 -29.56 -44.89
CA TYR A 29 -24.44 -29.83 -46.27
C TYR A 29 -25.85 -29.29 -46.49
N SER A 30 -26.13 -28.85 -47.72
CA SER A 30 -27.49 -28.46 -48.06
C SER A 30 -28.40 -29.69 -48.13
N TYR A 31 -29.69 -29.47 -47.90
CA TYR A 31 -30.71 -30.51 -48.01
C TYR A 31 -30.71 -31.20 -49.38
N SER A 32 -30.45 -30.43 -50.44
CA SER A 32 -30.36 -30.93 -51.82
C SER A 32 -29.14 -31.83 -52.01
N ASP A 33 -27.97 -31.42 -51.49
CA ASP A 33 -26.74 -32.22 -51.57
C ASP A 33 -26.85 -33.54 -50.80
N LEU A 34 -27.65 -33.54 -49.72
CA LEU A 34 -27.94 -34.75 -48.95
C LEU A 34 -28.76 -35.75 -49.78
N LEU A 35 -29.81 -35.28 -50.45
CA LEU A 35 -30.66 -36.13 -51.31
C LEU A 35 -29.84 -36.75 -52.44
N ASP A 36 -29.01 -35.96 -53.12
CA ASP A 36 -28.15 -36.45 -54.19
C ASP A 36 -27.17 -37.53 -53.70
N LYS A 37 -26.65 -37.39 -52.47
CA LYS A 37 -25.74 -38.37 -51.85
C LYS A 37 -26.46 -39.63 -51.34
N ILE A 38 -27.72 -39.51 -50.94
CA ILE A 38 -28.58 -40.64 -50.58
C ILE A 38 -28.91 -41.45 -51.84
N GLU A 39 -29.30 -40.80 -52.94
CA GLU A 39 -29.55 -41.45 -54.24
C GLU A 39 -28.29 -42.12 -54.80
N ALA A 40 -27.12 -41.50 -54.62
CA ALA A 40 -25.83 -42.09 -54.98
C ALA A 40 -25.39 -43.26 -54.07
N GLY A 41 -26.17 -43.61 -53.04
CA GLY A 41 -25.92 -44.75 -52.13
C GLY A 41 -24.73 -44.55 -51.18
N GLN A 42 -24.27 -43.31 -50.99
CA GLN A 42 -23.03 -42.97 -50.27
C GLN A 42 -23.23 -42.77 -48.76
N VAL A 43 -24.47 -42.79 -48.27
CA VAL A 43 -24.80 -42.62 -46.85
C VAL A 43 -24.89 -43.99 -46.15
N GLN A 44 -24.28 -44.12 -44.98
CA GLN A 44 -24.23 -45.37 -44.23
C GLN A 44 -25.31 -45.45 -43.15
N ASP A 45 -25.33 -44.46 -42.26
CA ASP A 45 -26.27 -44.40 -41.14
C ASP A 45 -26.69 -42.95 -40.92
N VAL A 46 -27.95 -42.78 -40.51
CA VAL A 46 -28.58 -41.49 -40.30
C VAL A 46 -29.22 -41.47 -38.92
N THR A 47 -28.92 -40.44 -38.13
CA THR A 47 -29.55 -40.14 -36.86
C THR A 47 -30.33 -38.84 -36.96
N ILE A 48 -31.63 -38.90 -36.71
CA ILE A 48 -32.50 -37.72 -36.75
C ILE A 48 -32.72 -37.25 -35.31
N GLN A 49 -32.42 -35.98 -35.03
CA GLN A 49 -32.67 -35.30 -33.75
C GLN A 49 -33.48 -34.03 -34.00
N GLY A 50 -34.80 -34.13 -33.91
CA GLY A 50 -35.70 -32.98 -34.17
C GLY A 50 -35.61 -32.50 -35.62
N THR A 51 -35.12 -31.26 -35.83
CA THR A 51 -34.90 -30.63 -37.15
C THR A 51 -33.48 -30.80 -37.69
N GLU A 52 -32.60 -31.47 -36.95
CA GLU A 52 -31.21 -31.69 -37.32
C GLU A 52 -30.97 -33.16 -37.63
N LEU A 53 -30.35 -33.43 -38.78
CA LEU A 53 -29.92 -34.76 -39.20
C LEU A 53 -28.40 -34.83 -39.15
N HIS A 54 -27.91 -35.83 -38.42
CA HIS A 54 -26.50 -36.19 -38.40
C HIS A 54 -26.30 -37.56 -39.04
N GLY A 55 -25.32 -37.70 -39.91
CA GLY A 55 -25.04 -38.97 -40.56
C GLY A 55 -23.56 -39.19 -40.82
N HIS A 56 -23.23 -40.39 -41.28
CA HIS A 56 -21.88 -40.75 -41.71
C HIS A 56 -21.91 -41.22 -43.16
N LEU A 57 -20.91 -40.79 -43.95
CA LEU A 57 -20.72 -41.25 -45.32
C LEU A 57 -19.93 -42.58 -45.33
N LYS A 58 -20.30 -43.51 -46.21
CA LYS A 58 -19.62 -44.83 -46.36
C LYS A 58 -18.13 -44.71 -46.67
N ALA A 59 -17.70 -43.63 -47.32
CA ALA A 59 -16.31 -43.41 -47.70
C ALA A 59 -15.42 -42.98 -46.51
N SER A 60 -15.99 -42.38 -45.46
CA SER A 60 -15.27 -41.86 -44.30
C SER A 60 -16.09 -42.08 -43.01
N PRO A 61 -15.97 -43.24 -42.33
CA PRO A 61 -16.74 -43.57 -41.13
C PRO A 61 -16.50 -42.65 -39.91
N LYS A 62 -15.54 -41.71 -39.99
CA LYS A 62 -15.18 -40.76 -38.93
C LYS A 62 -15.67 -39.34 -39.16
N GLU A 63 -16.19 -39.02 -40.35
CA GLU A 63 -16.69 -37.68 -40.67
C GLU A 63 -18.20 -37.64 -40.51
N GLN A 64 -18.64 -36.90 -39.50
CA GLN A 64 -20.04 -36.58 -39.26
C GLN A 64 -20.43 -35.38 -40.10
N PHE A 65 -21.58 -35.47 -40.76
CA PHE A 65 -22.17 -34.37 -41.50
C PHE A 65 -23.45 -33.90 -40.82
N HIS A 66 -23.71 -32.59 -40.88
CA HIS A 66 -24.90 -31.96 -40.33
C HIS A 66 -25.77 -31.38 -41.45
N VAL A 67 -27.08 -31.69 -41.44
CA VAL A 67 -28.06 -31.14 -42.37
C VAL A 67 -29.34 -30.75 -41.62
N THR A 68 -29.83 -29.54 -41.86
CA THR A 68 -31.11 -29.08 -41.33
C THR A 68 -32.25 -29.55 -42.25
N ILE A 69 -33.27 -30.19 -41.68
CA ILE A 69 -34.39 -30.79 -42.42
C ILE A 69 -35.70 -30.07 -42.10
N PRO A 70 -36.57 -29.84 -43.11
CA PRO A 70 -37.92 -29.32 -42.88
C PRO A 70 -38.75 -30.29 -42.02
N ALA A 71 -39.62 -29.77 -41.15
CA ALA A 71 -40.40 -30.54 -40.18
C ALA A 71 -41.35 -31.62 -40.77
N ASN A 72 -41.46 -31.74 -42.10
CA ASN A 72 -42.25 -32.76 -42.78
C ASN A 72 -41.34 -33.90 -43.28
N THR A 73 -41.17 -34.93 -42.46
CA THR A 73 -40.23 -36.05 -42.66
C THR A 73 -40.79 -37.23 -43.46
N ASP A 74 -42.03 -37.14 -43.94
CA ASP A 74 -42.75 -38.25 -44.60
C ASP A 74 -42.20 -38.64 -45.98
N SER A 75 -41.57 -37.72 -46.72
CA SER A 75 -40.92 -38.03 -48.01
C SER A 75 -39.51 -38.60 -47.80
N LEU A 76 -38.78 -38.06 -46.84
CA LEU A 76 -37.38 -38.41 -46.57
C LEU A 76 -37.23 -39.79 -45.94
N THR A 77 -38.18 -40.18 -45.08
CA THR A 77 -38.23 -41.53 -44.52
C THR A 77 -38.50 -42.58 -45.59
N LYS A 78 -39.30 -42.28 -46.63
CA LYS A 78 -39.56 -43.20 -47.75
C LYS A 78 -38.31 -43.43 -48.60
N ASP A 79 -37.54 -42.39 -48.89
CA ASP A 79 -36.30 -42.49 -49.70
C ASP A 79 -35.16 -43.17 -48.92
N LEU A 80 -35.10 -42.97 -47.60
CA LEU A 80 -34.16 -43.66 -46.70
C LEU A 80 -34.50 -45.15 -46.55
N HIS A 81 -35.79 -45.50 -46.49
CA HIS A 81 -36.26 -46.88 -46.49
C HIS A 81 -36.02 -47.59 -47.84
N ALA A 82 -36.22 -46.89 -48.97
CA ALA A 82 -35.97 -47.43 -50.30
C ALA A 82 -34.48 -47.79 -50.52
N ASN A 83 -33.56 -47.03 -49.92
CA ASN A 83 -32.12 -47.22 -50.02
C ASN A 83 -31.47 -48.00 -48.85
N LYS A 84 -32.28 -48.61 -47.96
CA LYS A 84 -31.84 -49.47 -46.83
C LYS A 84 -30.84 -48.80 -45.88
N VAL A 85 -31.05 -47.54 -45.52
CA VAL A 85 -30.21 -46.82 -44.55
C VAL A 85 -30.73 -47.06 -43.12
N ASN A 86 -29.85 -47.43 -42.17
CA ASN A 86 -30.29 -47.59 -40.78
C ASN A 86 -30.59 -46.23 -40.18
N THR A 87 -31.81 -46.06 -39.67
CA THR A 87 -32.29 -44.80 -39.11
C THR A 87 -32.48 -44.95 -37.60
N THR A 88 -31.80 -44.12 -36.81
CA THR A 88 -31.96 -44.09 -35.34
C THR A 88 -32.53 -42.73 -34.91
N LEU A 89 -33.64 -42.74 -34.17
CA LEU A 89 -34.24 -41.52 -33.61
C LEU A 89 -33.75 -41.33 -32.18
N LYS A 90 -33.21 -40.14 -31.87
CA LYS A 90 -32.85 -39.74 -30.51
C LYS A 90 -33.58 -38.46 -30.14
N ASP A 91 -34.33 -38.49 -29.04
CA ASP A 91 -34.95 -37.30 -28.47
C ASP A 91 -33.88 -36.36 -27.88
N PRO A 92 -33.93 -35.05 -28.19
CA PRO A 92 -32.99 -34.09 -27.62
C PRO A 92 -33.32 -33.86 -26.13
N GLN A 93 -32.65 -34.60 -25.25
CA GLN A 93 -32.65 -34.29 -23.82
C GLN A 93 -31.85 -33.00 -23.59
N SER A 94 -32.55 -31.87 -23.68
CA SER A 94 -32.00 -30.56 -23.34
C SER A 94 -31.94 -30.40 -21.82
N ASN A 95 -30.84 -30.83 -21.22
CA ASN A 95 -30.51 -30.47 -19.84
C ASN A 95 -30.21 -28.96 -19.78
N LEU A 96 -31.24 -28.12 -19.76
CA LEU A 96 -31.14 -26.64 -19.78
C LEU A 96 -30.30 -26.07 -18.62
N LEU A 97 -30.22 -26.76 -17.48
CA LEU A 97 -29.45 -26.30 -16.31
C LEU A 97 -27.93 -26.39 -16.50
N LEU A 98 -27.45 -27.41 -17.23
CA LEU A 98 -26.02 -27.64 -17.42
C LEU A 98 -25.34 -26.52 -18.25
N PRO A 99 -25.85 -26.09 -19.42
CA PRO A 99 -25.27 -25.00 -20.17
C PRO A 99 -25.40 -23.66 -19.44
N ILE A 100 -26.46 -23.43 -18.65
CA ILE A 100 -26.57 -22.22 -17.82
C ILE A 100 -25.46 -22.18 -16.76
N LEU A 101 -25.20 -23.30 -16.07
CA LEU A 101 -24.14 -23.35 -15.05
C LEU A 101 -22.75 -23.14 -15.65
N PHE A 102 -22.45 -23.75 -16.80
CA PHE A 102 -21.15 -23.58 -17.46
C PHE A 102 -20.95 -22.18 -18.04
N ASN A 103 -22.02 -21.52 -18.51
CA ASN A 103 -21.92 -20.21 -19.15
C ASN A 103 -22.01 -19.06 -18.14
N VAL A 104 -22.85 -19.18 -17.10
CA VAL A 104 -23.07 -18.13 -16.09
C VAL A 104 -22.19 -18.32 -14.84
N GLY A 105 -21.85 -19.56 -14.49
CA GLY A 105 -21.04 -19.90 -13.30
C GLY A 105 -19.71 -19.14 -13.20
N PRO A 106 -18.92 -19.00 -14.29
CA PRO A 106 -17.67 -18.25 -14.26
C PRO A 106 -17.86 -16.77 -13.86
N PHE A 107 -18.92 -16.12 -14.35
CA PHE A 107 -19.20 -14.71 -14.04
C PHE A 107 -19.63 -14.52 -12.58
N VAL A 108 -20.43 -15.45 -12.05
CA VAL A 108 -20.86 -15.44 -10.64
C VAL A 108 -19.67 -15.63 -9.71
N LEU A 109 -18.75 -16.54 -10.06
CA LEU A 109 -17.54 -16.81 -9.26
C LEU A 109 -16.61 -15.59 -9.23
N ILE A 110 -16.41 -14.91 -10.38
CA ILE A 110 -15.65 -13.66 -10.42
C ILE A 110 -16.34 -12.57 -9.56
N GLY A 111 -17.65 -12.41 -9.68
CA GLY A 111 -18.40 -11.44 -8.90
C GLY A 111 -18.30 -11.67 -7.39
N ALA A 112 -18.36 -12.94 -6.96
CA ALA A 112 -18.22 -13.33 -5.56
C ALA A 112 -16.80 -13.04 -5.01
N ILE A 113 -15.76 -13.35 -5.79
CA ILE A 113 -14.37 -13.03 -5.42
C ILE A 113 -14.16 -11.52 -5.35
N TRP A 114 -14.70 -10.77 -6.32
CA TRP A 114 -14.62 -9.30 -6.34
C TRP A 114 -15.30 -8.67 -5.12
N PHE A 115 -16.51 -9.15 -4.78
CA PHE A 115 -17.24 -8.70 -3.60
C PHE A 115 -16.48 -9.01 -2.29
N PHE A 116 -15.89 -10.20 -2.20
CA PHE A 116 -15.09 -10.59 -1.03
C PHE A 116 -13.80 -9.74 -0.91
N MET A 117 -13.16 -9.41 -2.04
CA MET A 117 -11.98 -8.53 -2.08
C MET A 117 -12.29 -7.12 -1.59
N LEU A 118 -13.42 -6.53 -2.02
CA LEU A 118 -13.84 -5.20 -1.57
C LEU A 118 -14.05 -5.16 -0.04
N ARG A 119 -14.62 -6.22 0.53
CA ARG A 119 -14.75 -6.34 1.99
C ARG A 119 -13.41 -6.49 2.70
N GLN A 120 -12.45 -7.22 2.11
CA GLN A 120 -11.13 -7.43 2.71
C GLN A 120 -10.25 -6.16 2.67
N MET A 121 -10.34 -5.36 1.60
CA MET A 121 -9.60 -4.09 1.50
C MET A 121 -10.06 -3.04 2.52
N GLN A 122 -11.35 -2.97 2.84
CA GLN A 122 -11.85 -2.06 3.88
C GLN A 122 -11.34 -2.43 5.29
N SER A 123 -11.10 -3.72 5.57
CA SER A 123 -10.54 -4.16 6.86
C SER A 123 -9.02 -3.97 6.97
N GLY A 124 -8.30 -3.73 5.86
CA GLY A 124 -6.85 -3.56 5.81
C GLY A 124 -6.36 -2.12 5.51
N GLY A 125 -7.28 -1.19 5.24
CA GLY A 125 -7.01 0.15 4.69
C GLY A 125 -6.20 1.11 5.56
N ASN A 126 -5.91 0.77 6.82
CA ASN A 126 -5.18 1.67 7.72
C ASN A 126 -3.65 1.58 7.60
N LYS A 127 -3.10 0.55 6.93
CA LYS A 127 -1.63 0.41 6.83
C LYS A 127 -1.01 1.38 5.82
N ALA A 128 -1.64 1.59 4.66
CA ALA A 128 -1.15 2.53 3.65
C ALA A 128 -1.19 4.01 4.11
N LEU A 129 -2.16 4.39 4.94
CA LEU A 129 -2.27 5.73 5.52
C LEU A 129 -1.35 5.95 6.74
N SER A 130 -0.80 4.88 7.33
CA SER A 130 0.07 4.97 8.52
C SER A 130 1.54 5.29 8.21
N PHE A 131 1.95 5.27 6.94
CA PHE A 131 3.34 5.52 6.53
C PHE A 131 3.85 6.94 6.87
N GLY A 132 2.94 7.92 6.99
CA GLY A 132 3.28 9.31 7.33
C GLY A 132 3.28 9.64 8.83
N LYS A 133 2.84 8.74 9.71
CA LYS A 133 2.78 9.03 11.15
C LYS A 133 4.16 8.91 11.78
N SER A 134 4.49 9.88 12.64
CA SER A 134 5.69 9.89 13.46
C SER A 134 5.68 8.71 14.42
N ARG A 135 6.79 7.96 14.47
CA ARG A 135 7.04 6.89 15.46
C ARG A 135 7.67 7.43 16.74
N ALA A 136 7.56 8.72 17.00
CA ALA A 136 8.13 9.33 18.20
C ALA A 136 7.61 8.60 19.44
N ARG A 137 8.54 8.16 20.28
CA ARG A 137 8.18 7.49 21.53
C ARG A 137 7.75 8.57 22.51
N LEU A 138 6.45 8.63 22.79
CA LEU A 138 5.92 9.45 23.87
C LEU A 138 6.34 8.77 25.18
N LEU A 139 7.34 9.34 25.85
CA LEU A 139 7.69 8.98 27.21
C LEU A 139 6.63 9.59 28.13
N SER A 140 5.57 8.81 28.37
CA SER A 140 4.51 9.18 29.32
C SER A 140 5.12 9.39 30.71
N MET A 141 4.58 10.34 31.47
CA MET A 141 5.00 10.70 32.83
C MET A 141 5.01 9.53 33.83
N GLN A 142 4.49 8.36 33.44
CA GLN A 142 4.48 7.12 34.24
C GLN A 142 5.80 6.33 34.20
N GLN A 143 6.74 6.63 33.32
CA GLN A 143 8.07 6.01 33.38
C GLN A 143 8.96 6.68 34.43
N LYS A 144 9.94 5.94 34.98
CA LYS A 144 10.90 6.42 35.98
C LYS A 144 11.54 7.73 35.49
N LYS A 145 11.22 8.84 36.17
CA LYS A 145 11.71 10.18 35.82
C LYS A 145 13.20 10.25 36.08
N VAL A 146 13.98 10.48 35.01
CA VAL A 146 15.40 10.84 35.10
C VAL A 146 15.44 12.32 35.49
N THR A 147 16.28 12.68 36.44
CA THR A 147 16.45 14.05 36.96
C THR A 147 17.90 14.49 36.89
N PHE A 148 18.22 15.74 37.21
CA PHE A 148 19.61 16.22 37.19
C PHE A 148 20.51 15.49 38.18
N LYS A 149 19.93 14.83 39.19
CA LYS A 149 20.65 13.96 40.12
C LYS A 149 21.21 12.69 39.46
N ASP A 150 20.58 12.24 38.38
CA ASP A 150 20.98 11.03 37.64
C ASP A 150 22.04 11.32 36.57
N VAL A 151 22.41 12.59 36.37
CA VAL A 151 23.40 13.03 35.38
C VAL A 151 24.61 13.59 36.13
N ALA A 152 25.80 13.02 35.90
CA ALA A 152 27.03 13.44 36.56
C ALA A 152 28.02 14.07 35.57
N GLY A 153 28.89 14.96 36.07
CA GLY A 153 30.06 15.47 35.34
C GLY A 153 29.81 16.53 34.27
N VAL A 154 28.63 17.15 34.24
CA VAL A 154 28.23 18.16 33.22
C VAL A 154 27.55 19.36 33.89
N ASP A 155 28.17 19.91 34.93
CA ASP A 155 27.53 20.90 35.80
C ASP A 155 27.35 22.25 35.09
N GLU A 156 28.28 22.65 34.22
CA GLU A 156 28.14 23.83 33.36
C GLU A 156 26.93 23.71 32.43
N ALA A 157 26.76 22.55 31.79
CA ALA A 157 25.63 22.28 30.92
C ALA A 157 24.30 22.27 31.69
N LYS A 158 24.29 21.77 32.94
CA LYS A 158 23.11 21.84 33.81
C LYS A 158 22.74 23.28 34.14
N GLU A 159 23.70 24.14 34.49
CA GLU A 159 23.43 25.56 34.77
C GLU A 159 22.82 26.27 33.55
N GLU A 160 23.34 26.06 32.34
CA GLU A 160 22.77 26.66 31.12
C GLU A 160 21.34 26.18 30.81
N LEU A 161 21.01 24.96 31.22
CA LEU A 161 19.70 24.35 31.01
C LEU A 161 18.69 24.67 32.14
N LYS A 162 19.12 25.23 33.28
CA LYS A 162 18.21 25.62 34.37
C LYS A 162 17.18 26.66 33.92
N GLU A 163 17.60 27.62 33.08
CA GLU A 163 16.69 28.63 32.53
C GLU A 163 15.55 28.00 31.72
N ILE A 164 15.87 26.96 30.95
CA ILE A 164 14.90 26.20 30.15
C ILE A 164 13.90 25.47 31.05
N ILE A 165 14.37 24.89 32.16
CA ILE A 165 13.53 24.21 33.16
C ILE A 165 12.60 25.21 33.85
N GLU A 166 13.12 26.36 34.28
CA GLU A 166 12.33 27.39 34.95
C GLU A 166 11.22 27.91 34.04
N TYR A 167 11.51 28.11 32.75
CA TYR A 167 10.51 28.51 31.77
C TYR A 167 9.41 27.46 31.59
N LEU A 168 9.76 26.18 31.45
CA LEU A 168 8.77 25.11 31.29
C LEU A 168 7.87 24.95 32.53
N ARG A 169 8.39 25.28 33.72
CA ARG A 169 7.61 25.28 34.98
C ARG A 169 6.75 26.54 35.14
N GLU A 170 7.29 27.72 34.79
CA GLU A 170 6.66 29.02 35.03
C GLU A 170 6.65 29.92 33.76
N PRO A 171 5.97 29.53 32.67
CA PRO A 171 6.04 30.25 31.40
C PRO A 171 5.50 31.69 31.49
N GLN A 172 4.52 31.92 32.37
CA GLN A 172 3.89 33.24 32.58
C GLN A 172 4.87 34.29 33.14
N LYS A 173 5.87 33.87 33.93
CA LYS A 173 6.85 34.76 34.54
C LYS A 173 7.74 35.40 33.46
N PHE A 174 8.17 34.60 32.48
CA PHE A 174 9.02 35.04 31.38
C PHE A 174 8.27 35.92 30.37
N GLN A 175 7.00 35.62 30.10
CA GLN A 175 6.15 36.45 29.23
C GLN A 175 5.95 37.86 29.78
N LYS A 176 5.71 38.00 31.10
CA LYS A 176 5.54 39.30 31.77
C LYS A 176 6.78 40.17 31.72
N LEU A 177 7.96 39.55 31.68
CA LEU A 177 9.25 40.24 31.61
C LEU A 177 9.65 40.58 30.16
N GLY A 178 8.85 40.21 29.16
CA GLY A 178 9.16 40.45 27.75
C GLY A 178 10.36 39.64 27.24
N GLY A 179 10.77 38.60 27.97
CA GLY A 179 11.90 37.75 27.61
C GLY A 179 11.58 36.90 26.38
N ARG A 180 12.48 36.90 25.39
CA ARG A 180 12.40 35.98 24.24
C ARG A 180 13.02 34.65 24.64
N ILE A 181 12.22 33.60 24.60
CA ILE A 181 12.67 32.25 24.93
C ILE A 181 13.37 31.62 23.71
N PRO A 182 14.48 30.90 23.90
CA PRO A 182 15.10 30.13 22.83
C PRO A 182 14.13 29.05 22.33
N LYS A 183 13.80 29.07 21.04
CA LYS A 183 12.93 28.05 20.43
C LYS A 183 13.62 26.68 20.37
N GLY A 184 14.94 26.70 20.24
CA GLY A 184 15.76 25.51 20.09
C GLY A 184 17.04 25.55 20.91
N VAL A 185 17.40 24.40 21.48
CA VAL A 185 18.67 24.14 22.17
C VAL A 185 19.42 23.03 21.44
N LEU A 186 20.68 23.28 21.07
CA LEU A 186 21.56 22.30 20.46
C LEU A 186 22.60 21.82 21.48
N LEU A 187 22.52 20.54 21.86
CA LEU A 187 23.50 19.84 22.68
C LEU A 187 24.62 19.31 21.81
N VAL A 188 25.85 19.73 22.09
CA VAL A 188 27.03 19.41 21.27
C VAL A 188 28.08 18.73 22.13
N GLY A 189 28.64 17.62 21.66
CA GLY A 189 29.80 17.02 22.32
C GLY A 189 30.13 15.62 21.82
N PRO A 190 31.22 15.00 22.29
CA PRO A 190 31.62 13.66 21.89
C PRO A 190 30.52 12.60 22.11
N PRO A 191 30.52 11.48 21.37
CA PRO A 191 29.60 10.38 21.63
C PRO A 191 29.82 9.84 23.05
N GLY A 192 28.73 9.42 23.72
CA GLY A 192 28.80 8.85 25.07
C GLY A 192 28.81 9.86 26.23
N THR A 193 28.79 11.18 25.98
CA THR A 193 28.77 12.21 27.05
C THR A 193 27.40 12.44 27.70
N GLY A 194 26.43 11.57 27.45
CA GLY A 194 25.12 11.63 28.11
C GLY A 194 24.16 12.71 27.60
N LYS A 195 24.34 13.25 26.38
CA LYS A 195 23.42 14.25 25.78
C LYS A 195 21.94 13.83 25.84
N THR A 196 21.63 12.60 25.44
CA THR A 196 20.26 12.04 25.50
C THR A 196 19.75 11.92 26.94
N LEU A 197 20.63 11.59 27.88
CA LEU A 197 20.29 11.48 29.30
C LEU A 197 20.03 12.86 29.90
N LEU A 198 20.84 13.86 29.56
CA LEU A 198 20.69 15.25 29.97
C LEU A 198 19.36 15.83 29.45
N ALA A 199 19.02 15.63 28.18
CA ALA A 199 17.73 16.08 27.63
C ALA A 199 16.52 15.45 28.34
N ARG A 200 16.59 14.14 28.67
CA ARG A 200 15.57 13.47 29.49
C ARG A 200 15.49 14.04 30.90
N ALA A 201 16.63 14.37 31.49
CA ALA A 201 16.71 14.94 32.81
C ALA A 201 16.09 16.35 32.87
N VAL A 202 16.26 17.17 31.84
CA VAL A 202 15.59 18.48 31.70
C VAL A 202 14.07 18.31 31.72
N ALA A 203 13.54 17.36 30.95
CA ALA A 203 12.09 17.08 30.92
C ALA A 203 11.57 16.55 32.26
N GLY A 204 12.35 15.68 32.93
CA GLY A 204 12.00 15.14 34.23
C GLY A 204 12.02 16.20 35.34
N GLU A 205 12.98 17.12 35.32
CA GLU A 205 13.03 18.28 36.20
C GLU A 205 11.85 19.23 35.93
N ALA A 206 11.61 19.58 34.67
CA ALA A 206 10.48 20.45 34.31
C ALA A 206 9.11 19.78 34.52
N ASN A 207 9.07 18.45 34.67
CA ASN A 207 7.87 17.64 34.78
C ASN A 207 6.93 17.86 33.58
N VAL A 208 7.48 17.79 32.35
CA VAL A 208 6.76 17.96 31.08
C VAL A 208 6.86 16.70 30.22
N PRO A 209 5.93 16.46 29.28
CA PRO A 209 6.05 15.38 28.30
C PRO A 209 7.34 15.48 27.49
N PHE A 210 7.93 14.32 27.18
CA PHE A 210 9.16 14.22 26.40
C PHE A 210 8.92 13.34 25.17
N PHE A 211 9.01 13.94 24.00
CA PHE A 211 8.97 13.26 22.71
C PHE A 211 10.39 13.02 22.23
N SER A 212 10.74 11.79 21.90
CA SER A 212 12.08 11.47 21.39
C SER A 212 11.99 10.75 20.05
N ILE A 213 12.81 11.20 19.12
CA ILE A 213 13.01 10.62 17.80
C ILE A 213 14.49 10.67 17.42
N SER A 214 14.96 9.69 16.65
CA SER A 214 16.31 9.73 16.09
C SER A 214 16.31 10.50 14.76
N GLY A 215 17.34 11.29 14.49
CA GLY A 215 17.52 11.99 13.22
C GLY A 215 17.56 11.02 12.03
N SER A 216 18.08 9.82 12.25
CA SER A 216 18.08 8.74 11.25
C SER A 216 16.68 8.19 10.95
N ASP A 217 15.71 8.31 11.85
CA ASP A 217 14.31 7.88 11.60
C ASP A 217 13.61 8.76 10.57
N PHE A 218 14.17 9.92 10.24
CA PHE A 218 13.63 10.78 9.21
C PHE A 218 14.19 10.50 7.81
N VAL A 219 15.21 9.65 7.69
CA VAL A 219 15.86 9.31 6.42
C VAL A 219 15.33 7.96 5.94
N GLU A 220 14.43 8.01 4.95
CA GLU A 220 13.75 6.82 4.42
C GLU A 220 13.96 6.68 2.91
N MET A 221 13.70 5.47 2.38
CA MET A 221 13.80 5.20 0.93
C MET A 221 12.70 5.88 0.11
N PHE A 222 11.62 6.35 0.77
CA PHE A 222 10.46 6.95 0.13
C PHE A 222 10.48 8.48 0.31
N VAL A 223 10.46 9.20 -0.82
CA VAL A 223 10.44 10.66 -0.84
C VAL A 223 9.22 11.19 -0.08
N GLY A 224 9.43 12.22 0.76
CA GLY A 224 8.37 12.91 1.51
C GLY A 224 7.91 12.24 2.80
N VAL A 225 8.37 11.02 3.12
CA VAL A 225 8.01 10.36 4.39
C VAL A 225 8.64 11.08 5.59
N GLY A 226 9.92 11.47 5.49
CA GLY A 226 10.60 12.23 6.54
C GLY A 226 9.88 13.55 6.86
N ALA A 227 9.56 14.35 5.84
CA ALA A 227 8.82 15.61 6.01
C ALA A 227 7.44 15.42 6.66
N SER A 228 6.71 14.35 6.32
CA SER A 228 5.41 14.06 6.96
C SER A 228 5.56 13.73 8.45
N ARG A 229 6.59 12.96 8.83
CA ARG A 229 6.90 12.65 10.24
C ARG A 229 7.29 13.89 11.03
N VAL A 230 8.02 14.81 10.41
CA VAL A 230 8.36 16.10 11.03
C VAL A 230 7.09 16.88 11.37
N ARG A 231 6.15 17.01 10.43
CA ARG A 231 4.86 17.68 10.68
C ARG A 231 4.07 17.03 11.81
N ASP A 232 3.90 15.71 11.77
CA ASP A 232 3.15 14.98 12.80
C ASP A 232 3.83 15.08 14.18
N LEU A 233 5.16 15.06 14.25
CA LEU A 233 5.90 15.26 15.50
C LEU A 233 5.60 16.62 16.13
N PHE A 234 5.64 17.68 15.33
CA PHE A 234 5.37 19.03 15.81
C PHE A 234 3.89 19.25 16.13
N GLU A 235 2.97 18.67 15.36
CA GLU A 235 1.53 18.70 15.67
C GLU A 235 1.23 17.99 17.01
N GLN A 236 1.86 16.84 17.27
CA GLN A 236 1.75 16.14 18.54
C GLN A 236 2.37 16.95 19.69
N GLY A 237 3.51 17.61 19.46
CA GLY A 237 4.12 18.51 20.44
C GLY A 237 3.19 19.65 20.82
N LYS A 238 2.60 20.35 19.83
CA LYS A 238 1.63 21.43 20.06
C LYS A 238 0.43 20.98 20.90
N LYS A 239 -0.10 19.79 20.64
CA LYS A 239 -1.24 19.22 21.40
C LYS A 239 -0.91 18.89 22.85
N ASN A 240 0.38 18.70 23.18
CA ASN A 240 0.84 18.29 24.51
C ASN A 240 1.69 19.37 25.18
N ALA A 241 1.62 20.63 24.72
CA ALA A 241 2.35 21.74 25.31
C ALA A 241 1.90 22.00 26.77
N PRO A 242 2.81 22.36 27.69
CA PRO A 242 4.25 22.53 27.48
C PRO A 242 4.97 21.18 27.37
N CYS A 243 5.88 21.02 26.40
CA CYS A 243 6.62 19.78 26.18
C CYS A 243 8.01 19.99 25.57
N ILE A 244 8.84 18.96 25.65
CA ILE A 244 10.15 18.91 24.97
C ILE A 244 10.07 17.92 23.80
N ILE A 245 10.50 18.37 22.63
CA ILE A 245 10.77 17.52 21.47
C ILE A 245 12.29 17.33 21.37
N PHE A 246 12.75 16.09 21.48
CA PHE A 246 14.15 15.73 21.40
C PHE A 246 14.47 14.98 20.10
N ILE A 247 15.41 15.54 19.33
CA ILE A 247 15.96 14.92 18.11
C ILE A 247 17.42 14.53 18.38
N ASP A 248 17.67 13.23 18.51
CA ASP A 248 19.04 12.72 18.59
C ASP A 248 19.68 12.67 17.19
N GLU A 249 21.00 12.67 17.08
CA GLU A 249 21.72 12.55 15.79
C GLU A 249 21.18 13.50 14.69
N ILE A 250 20.94 14.77 15.02
CA ILE A 250 20.36 15.72 14.06
C ILE A 250 21.24 15.89 12.81
N ASP A 251 22.53 15.56 12.87
CA ASP A 251 23.44 15.54 11.72
C ASP A 251 23.07 14.50 10.64
N ALA A 252 22.17 13.55 10.91
CA ALA A 252 21.63 12.66 9.89
C ALA A 252 20.76 13.39 8.85
N VAL A 253 19.99 14.40 9.29
CA VAL A 253 19.11 15.22 8.43
C VAL A 253 19.63 16.64 8.22
N GLY A 254 20.39 17.17 9.17
CA GLY A 254 20.85 18.55 9.20
C GLY A 254 22.16 18.80 8.48
N ARG A 255 22.70 17.83 7.74
CA ARG A 255 24.00 17.98 7.08
C ARG A 255 23.91 18.91 5.86
N HIS A 256 24.76 19.94 5.81
CA HIS A 256 24.85 20.82 4.64
C HIS A 256 25.35 20.04 3.41
N ARG A 257 24.79 20.33 2.23
CA ARG A 257 25.27 19.74 0.98
C ARG A 257 26.43 20.49 0.35
N GLY A 258 27.26 19.71 -0.34
CA GLY A 258 28.04 20.15 -1.49
C GLY A 258 27.38 19.63 -2.79
N ALA A 259 27.60 20.35 -3.89
CA ALA A 259 27.03 20.08 -5.22
C ALA A 259 27.35 18.65 -5.71
N GLY A 260 26.41 17.72 -5.54
CA GLY A 260 26.53 16.33 -5.98
C GLY A 260 25.27 15.87 -6.70
N LEU A 261 25.40 15.63 -8.01
CA LEU A 261 24.37 15.11 -8.92
C LEU A 261 24.01 13.66 -8.53
N GLY A 262 22.87 13.46 -7.86
CA GLY A 262 22.37 12.12 -7.53
C GLY A 262 21.11 12.14 -6.66
N GLY A 263 19.97 11.69 -7.20
CA GLY A 263 18.60 11.82 -6.66
C GLY A 263 18.27 11.10 -5.34
N GLY A 264 19.25 10.61 -4.57
CA GLY A 264 19.05 10.28 -3.14
C GLY A 264 19.01 11.53 -2.25
N HIS A 265 19.14 12.68 -2.88
CA HIS A 265 19.36 13.95 -2.24
C HIS A 265 18.04 14.66 -1.87
N ASP A 266 16.98 14.53 -2.66
CA ASP A 266 15.78 15.37 -2.48
C ASP A 266 15.06 15.13 -1.15
N GLU A 267 15.11 13.91 -0.61
CA GLU A 267 14.39 13.54 0.61
C GLU A 267 14.96 14.20 1.87
N ARG A 268 16.29 14.18 2.08
CA ARG A 268 16.91 14.79 3.27
C ARG A 268 16.73 16.31 3.28
N GLU A 269 16.86 16.93 2.11
CA GLU A 269 16.72 18.38 1.97
C GLU A 269 15.27 18.80 2.15
N GLN A 270 14.31 18.04 1.63
CA GLN A 270 12.89 18.26 1.88
C GLN A 270 12.55 18.14 3.37
N THR A 271 13.08 17.11 4.04
CA THR A 271 12.89 16.90 5.48
C THR A 271 13.53 18.03 6.30
N LEU A 272 14.75 18.45 5.97
CA LEU A 272 15.43 19.58 6.61
C LEU A 272 14.63 20.87 6.44
N ASN A 273 14.21 21.19 5.22
CA ASN A 273 13.40 22.37 4.95
C ASN A 273 12.07 22.33 5.70
N GLN A 274 11.42 21.16 5.80
CA GLN A 274 10.22 21.03 6.61
C GLN A 274 10.52 21.29 8.10
N LEU A 275 11.63 20.77 8.64
CA LEU A 275 12.05 21.05 10.01
C LEU A 275 12.25 22.56 10.22
N LEU A 276 12.90 23.26 9.29
CA LEU A 276 13.09 24.70 9.34
C LEU A 276 11.75 25.47 9.31
N VAL A 277 10.82 25.06 8.45
CA VAL A 277 9.49 25.67 8.36
C VAL A 277 8.71 25.49 9.66
N GLU A 278 8.74 24.29 10.25
CA GLU A 278 8.09 24.07 11.54
C GLU A 278 8.75 24.89 12.65
N MET A 279 10.08 24.95 12.71
CA MET A 279 10.82 25.77 13.68
C MET A 279 10.50 27.26 13.59
N ASP A 280 10.42 27.80 12.37
CA ASP A 280 10.09 29.21 12.13
C ASP A 280 8.60 29.48 12.43
N GLY A 281 7.73 28.47 12.24
CA GLY A 281 6.29 28.52 12.47
C GLY A 281 5.86 28.48 13.95
N PHE A 282 6.78 28.28 14.89
CA PHE A 282 6.49 28.42 16.33
C PHE A 282 6.54 29.87 16.77
N GLU A 283 5.53 30.30 17.52
CA GLU A 283 5.66 31.49 18.34
C GLU A 283 6.42 31.14 19.62
N SER A 284 7.18 32.10 20.19
CA SER A 284 7.91 31.88 21.45
C SER A 284 6.99 31.49 22.63
N ASN A 285 5.68 31.60 22.46
CA ASN A 285 4.67 31.33 23.47
C ASN A 285 3.99 29.95 23.35
N ASP A 286 4.33 29.15 22.34
CA ASP A 286 3.66 27.86 22.10
C ASP A 286 3.99 26.79 23.16
N GLY A 287 4.92 27.07 24.09
CA GLY A 287 5.30 26.14 25.17
C GLY A 287 6.04 24.87 24.70
N VAL A 288 6.42 24.81 23.43
CA VAL A 288 7.18 23.70 22.85
C VAL A 288 8.64 24.12 22.72
N ILE A 289 9.56 23.29 23.24
CA ILE A 289 11.00 23.51 23.12
C ILE A 289 11.61 22.37 22.33
N LEU A 290 12.35 22.73 21.27
CA LEU A 290 13.11 21.77 20.48
C LEU A 290 14.51 21.59 21.09
N VAL A 291 14.88 20.37 21.43
CA VAL A 291 16.24 20.03 21.87
C VAL A 291 16.83 19.07 20.86
N ALA A 292 18.00 19.39 20.31
CA ALA A 292 18.69 18.51 19.38
C ALA A 292 20.06 18.12 19.92
N ALA A 293 20.53 16.91 19.60
CA ALA A 293 21.86 16.46 19.95
C ALA A 293 22.67 16.14 18.69
N THR A 294 23.95 16.52 18.69
CA THR A 294 24.90 16.12 17.66
C THR A 294 26.30 15.87 18.24
N ASN A 295 27.04 14.99 17.57
CA ASN A 295 28.47 14.81 17.79
C ASN A 295 29.31 15.63 16.79
N ARG A 296 28.68 16.19 15.75
CA ARG A 296 29.34 16.83 14.60
C ARG A 296 28.70 18.18 14.27
N PRO A 297 28.91 19.20 15.10
CA PRO A 297 28.33 20.53 14.87
C PRO A 297 28.88 21.20 13.60
N ASP A 298 30.05 20.78 13.13
CA ASP A 298 30.79 21.29 11.97
C ASP A 298 30.12 20.98 10.64
N VAL A 299 29.36 19.87 10.55
CA VAL A 299 28.71 19.46 9.29
C VAL A 299 27.27 19.95 9.17
N LEU A 300 26.74 20.59 10.22
CA LEU A 300 25.36 21.06 10.24
C LEU A 300 25.15 22.26 9.30
N ASP A 301 23.96 22.32 8.72
CA ASP A 301 23.52 23.43 7.89
C ASP A 301 23.50 24.72 8.74
N PRO A 302 24.20 25.80 8.34
CA PRO A 302 24.19 27.07 9.05
C PRO A 302 22.78 27.64 9.22
N ALA A 303 21.83 27.27 8.37
CA ALA A 303 20.42 27.64 8.50
C ALA A 303 19.83 27.17 9.83
N LEU A 304 20.20 25.99 10.35
CA LEU A 304 19.73 25.49 11.65
C LEU A 304 20.23 26.34 12.82
N LEU A 305 21.41 26.95 12.67
CA LEU A 305 22.10 27.73 13.70
C LEU A 305 21.75 29.22 13.69
N ARG A 306 20.83 29.65 12.81
CA ARG A 306 20.41 31.05 12.75
C ARG A 306 19.53 31.42 13.96
N PRO A 307 19.55 32.69 14.41
CA PRO A 307 18.64 33.18 15.43
C PRO A 307 17.17 32.94 15.07
N GLY A 308 16.36 32.53 16.06
CA GLY A 308 15.00 32.03 15.93
C GLY A 308 14.88 30.51 15.74
N ARG A 309 16.00 29.76 15.75
CA ARG A 309 16.04 28.30 15.55
C ARG A 309 16.81 27.65 16.69
N PHE A 310 18.01 27.11 16.48
CA PHE A 310 18.88 26.65 17.57
C PHE A 310 19.69 27.81 18.13
N ASP A 311 19.01 28.64 18.93
CA ASP A 311 19.55 29.88 19.48
C ASP A 311 20.55 29.64 20.61
N ARG A 312 20.39 28.52 21.34
CA ARG A 312 21.29 28.14 22.42
C ARG A 312 22.09 26.90 22.03
N ARG A 313 23.40 26.97 22.26
CA ARG A 313 24.34 25.86 22.04
C ARG A 313 24.99 25.52 23.36
N VAL A 314 24.74 24.32 23.84
CA VAL A 314 25.28 23.82 25.12
C VAL A 314 26.31 22.75 24.80
N VAL A 315 27.54 22.93 25.28
CA VAL A 315 28.60 21.93 25.13
C VAL A 315 28.51 20.91 26.26
N VAL A 316 28.59 19.63 25.92
CA VAL A 316 28.44 18.50 26.84
C VAL A 316 29.64 17.58 26.67
N GLY A 317 30.61 17.67 27.59
CA GLY A 317 31.84 16.87 27.56
C GLY A 317 32.66 17.02 28.82
#